data_AF-A0A7J7N9Z3-F1
#
_entry.id   AF-A0A7J7N9Z3-F1
#
_cell.length_a   1.000
_cell.length_b   1.000
_cell.length_c   1.000
_cell.angle_alpha   90.00
_cell.angle_beta   90.00
_cell.angle_gamma   90.00
#
_symmetry.space_group_name_H-M   'P 1'
#
loop_
_entity.id
_entity.type
_entity.pdbx_description
1 polymer ?
#
loop_
_entity_poly.entity_id
_entity_poly.type
_entity_poly.pdbx_seq_one_letter_code
_entity_poly.pdbx_strand_id
1 'polypeptide(L)'
;MERRGRGRGRARGERNLGFHNRGRNPSSSSNKFASSSNTHSNKNNEESSTITSSIVGTCNDMCPVKERAQRERLRDLSVFERLDGNRGKTSPSLAVKKFCRTISTMDIQPSDVRPLQVLQDTLFYLFRLLDSSEHPFELVHDFIFDRTRAIRQDISMQNITSVQAIHMYEEMVKFHIVSQYKLPKCSDDPNISSSHLNMEQLSKCLLSLYDLYDASRKSNSINDNEAEFYSYYVLLHLDSESQKMGESLSLWLRHLTTPVVKSKEMCFARRMLRFFRMGNYKCFFSTIAAEASYLHYCLMEPLIHEVRLHAVTCINYAGYKLHPYPLEHLSKLLMMVESDMESLCNSCGFEISSDEAGNKLLPLKQTGSCRTKTGFQKYTFMGSERIQSLNDSFRMLQASYHKDS
;
A
#
# COMPACT_ATOMS: atom_id res chain seq x y z
N MET A 1 64.17 53.91 2.25
CA MET A 1 64.89 54.49 1.10
C MET A 1 64.81 53.50 -0.04
N GLU A 2 64.26 53.94 -1.18
CA GLU A 2 64.48 53.41 -2.55
C GLU A 2 64.13 51.93 -2.86
N ARG A 3 63.70 51.50 -4.04
CA ARG A 3 63.18 52.09 -5.29
C ARG A 3 62.63 50.90 -6.11
N ARG A 4 61.47 51.11 -6.74
CA ARG A 4 61.06 50.80 -8.13
C ARG A 4 61.71 49.65 -8.94
N GLY A 5 60.82 48.95 -9.69
CA GLY A 5 60.98 48.62 -11.13
C GLY A 5 60.82 47.13 -11.47
N ARG A 6 59.66 46.64 -11.93
CA ARG A 6 59.10 46.58 -13.31
C ARG A 6 59.83 45.65 -14.32
N GLY A 7 59.06 44.73 -14.92
CA GLY A 7 59.31 44.12 -16.24
C GLY A 7 58.91 42.64 -16.32
N ARG A 8 57.64 42.28 -16.54
CA ARG A 8 57.00 41.89 -17.82
C ARG A 8 57.67 40.73 -18.59
N GLY A 9 56.97 39.61 -18.67
CA GLY A 9 57.12 38.56 -19.69
C GLY A 9 55.93 37.59 -19.65
N ARG A 10 55.03 37.66 -20.64
CA ARG A 10 53.90 36.74 -20.83
C ARG A 10 54.38 35.52 -21.64
N ALA A 11 54.02 34.30 -21.22
CA ALA A 11 53.82 33.17 -22.13
C ALA A 11 52.88 32.13 -21.49
N ARG A 12 51.93 31.66 -22.30
CA ARG A 12 50.91 30.65 -21.99
C ARG A 12 51.54 29.31 -21.59
N GLY A 13 50.87 28.60 -20.68
CA GLY A 13 51.18 27.21 -20.35
C GLY A 13 50.10 26.65 -19.45
N GLU A 14 49.09 26.03 -20.05
CA GLU A 14 48.15 25.13 -19.39
C GLU A 14 48.93 24.05 -18.63
N ARG A 15 48.71 23.92 -17.32
CA ARG A 15 49.09 22.74 -16.55
C ARG A 15 48.08 22.48 -15.42
N ASN A 16 47.32 21.40 -15.64
CA ASN A 16 46.93 20.34 -14.71
C ASN A 16 46.87 20.65 -13.20
N LEU A 17 45.69 20.35 -12.63
CA LEU A 17 45.63 19.54 -11.42
C LEU A 17 44.63 18.40 -11.66
N GLY A 18 45.18 17.24 -12.03
CA GLY A 18 44.48 15.96 -11.96
C GLY A 18 44.41 15.52 -10.50
N PHE A 19 43.21 15.24 -10.02
CA PHE A 19 43.01 14.54 -8.76
C PHE A 19 42.86 13.04 -9.02
N HIS A 20 43.73 12.28 -8.36
CA HIS A 20 43.80 10.84 -8.39
C HIS A 20 42.55 10.20 -7.79
N ASN A 21 41.98 9.29 -8.55
CA ASN A 21 40.97 8.34 -8.12
C ASN A 21 41.64 7.29 -7.20
N ARG A 22 41.29 7.27 -5.91
CA ARG A 22 41.57 6.14 -5.02
C ARG A 22 40.24 5.55 -4.54
N GLY A 23 39.83 4.48 -5.21
CA GLY A 23 38.75 3.62 -4.75
C GLY A 23 39.13 2.93 -3.45
N ARG A 24 38.25 3.04 -2.45
CA ARG A 24 38.15 2.14 -1.30
C ARG A 24 36.69 1.76 -1.14
N ASN A 25 36.39 0.50 -1.47
CA ASN A 25 35.12 -0.15 -1.17
C ASN A 25 34.95 -0.31 0.35
N PRO A 26 33.74 -0.07 0.89
CA PRO A 26 33.27 -0.77 2.07
C PRO A 26 32.41 -1.96 1.64
N SER A 27 32.82 -3.13 2.11
CA SER A 27 32.08 -4.39 2.07
C SER A 27 30.78 -4.29 2.87
N SER A 28 29.63 -4.35 2.19
CA SER A 28 28.33 -4.62 2.81
C SER A 28 27.90 -6.06 2.51
N SER A 29 27.89 -6.87 3.58
CA SER A 29 27.27 -8.19 3.66
C SER A 29 25.79 -8.13 3.29
N SER A 30 25.44 -8.73 2.16
CA SER A 30 24.06 -8.91 1.72
C SER A 30 23.61 -10.34 2.05
N ASN A 31 22.76 -10.48 3.06
CA ASN A 31 21.98 -11.69 3.27
C ASN A 31 20.93 -11.79 2.16
N LYS A 32 21.23 -12.60 1.15
CA LYS A 32 20.29 -12.99 0.09
C LYS A 32 19.36 -14.08 0.63
N PHE A 33 18.08 -13.76 0.77
CA PHE A 33 17.02 -14.77 0.83
C PHE A 33 16.89 -15.39 -0.57
N ALA A 34 17.34 -16.63 -0.70
CA ALA A 34 17.19 -17.42 -1.91
C ALA A 34 15.77 -17.98 -1.98
N SER A 35 15.02 -17.55 -3.00
CA SER A 35 13.88 -18.29 -3.53
C SER A 35 14.41 -19.48 -4.32
N SER A 36 14.28 -20.69 -3.77
CA SER A 36 14.70 -21.92 -4.43
C SER A 36 13.72 -22.30 -5.54
N SER A 37 14.04 -21.90 -6.77
CA SER A 37 13.56 -22.55 -7.99
C SER A 37 14.71 -23.39 -8.55
N ASN A 38 14.69 -24.69 -8.26
CA ASN A 38 15.69 -25.65 -8.74
C ASN A 38 15.39 -26.06 -10.17
N THR A 39 16.31 -25.74 -11.08
CA THR A 39 16.35 -26.25 -12.46
C THR A 39 17.24 -27.50 -12.50
N HIS A 40 16.74 -28.56 -13.13
CA HIS A 40 17.36 -29.88 -13.23
C HIS A 40 18.81 -29.88 -13.75
N SER A 41 19.66 -30.66 -13.08
CA SER A 41 20.86 -31.29 -13.66
C SER A 41 20.73 -32.81 -13.50
N ASN A 42 20.72 -33.52 -14.63
CA ASN A 42 20.70 -34.98 -14.72
C ASN A 42 21.85 -35.62 -13.92
N LYS A 43 21.51 -36.43 -12.91
CA LYS A 43 22.23 -37.65 -12.52
C LYS A 43 21.22 -38.65 -11.96
N ASN A 44 21.22 -39.84 -12.55
CA ASN A 44 20.34 -40.98 -12.25
C ASN A 44 20.33 -41.30 -10.76
N ASN A 45 19.13 -41.43 -10.18
CA ASN A 45 18.79 -42.37 -9.12
C ASN A 45 17.27 -42.56 -9.14
N GLU A 46 16.84 -43.80 -9.36
CA GLU A 46 15.46 -44.24 -9.20
C GLU A 46 15.08 -44.14 -7.72
N GLU A 47 14.11 -43.31 -7.35
CA GLU A 47 13.37 -43.46 -6.08
C GLU A 47 12.08 -42.61 -6.07
N SER A 48 10.96 -43.31 -6.12
CA SER A 48 9.61 -42.97 -5.64
C SER A 48 9.04 -41.56 -5.92
N SER A 49 8.24 -41.47 -6.99
CA SER A 49 7.28 -40.38 -7.22
C SER A 49 6.21 -40.35 -6.12
N THR A 50 6.49 -39.67 -5.00
CA THR A 50 5.47 -39.36 -4.00
C THR A 50 4.74 -38.11 -4.46
N ILE A 51 3.53 -38.28 -4.97
CA ILE A 51 2.54 -37.21 -5.08
C ILE A 51 2.37 -36.67 -3.66
N THR A 52 2.90 -35.48 -3.37
CA THR A 52 2.59 -34.79 -2.11
C THR A 52 1.12 -34.43 -2.15
N SER A 53 0.25 -35.28 -1.60
CA SER A 53 -1.15 -34.97 -1.43
C SER A 53 -1.26 -33.68 -0.62
N SER A 54 -1.93 -32.66 -1.16
CA SER A 54 -2.24 -31.46 -0.39
C SER A 54 -3.09 -31.86 0.80
N ILE A 55 -2.77 -31.29 1.97
CA ILE A 55 -3.60 -31.46 3.17
C ILE A 55 -5.00 -30.93 2.86
N VAL A 56 -6.05 -31.66 3.26
CA VAL A 56 -7.43 -31.19 3.18
C VAL A 56 -7.89 -30.88 4.59
N GLY A 57 -8.27 -29.63 4.85
CA GLY A 57 -8.70 -29.18 6.16
C GLY A 57 -10.05 -29.78 6.57
N THR A 58 -10.19 -30.14 7.84
CA THR A 58 -11.41 -30.71 8.43
C THR A 58 -11.90 -29.95 9.67
N CYS A 59 -11.30 -28.80 9.98
CA CYS A 59 -11.78 -27.92 11.05
C CYS A 59 -13.07 -27.21 10.66
N ASN A 60 -14.20 -27.61 11.26
CA ASN A 60 -15.51 -27.01 10.98
C ASN A 60 -15.78 -25.69 11.74
N ASP A 61 -14.88 -25.29 12.65
CA ASP A 61 -14.96 -24.05 13.41
C ASP A 61 -14.03 -22.96 12.83
N MET A 62 -14.31 -21.67 13.13
CA MET A 62 -13.41 -20.56 12.78
C MET A 62 -12.02 -20.65 13.47
N CYS A 63 -11.91 -21.44 14.54
CA CYS A 63 -10.68 -21.73 15.28
C CYS A 63 -10.67 -23.21 15.70
N PRO A 64 -9.59 -23.97 15.41
CA PRO A 64 -9.47 -25.36 15.85
C PRO A 64 -9.64 -25.54 17.36
N VAL A 65 -10.29 -26.64 17.78
CA VAL A 65 -10.58 -26.93 19.19
C VAL A 65 -9.31 -26.92 20.06
N LYS A 66 -8.22 -27.52 19.55
CA LYS A 66 -6.93 -27.58 20.25
C LYS A 66 -6.35 -26.19 20.50
N GLU A 67 -6.35 -25.35 19.46
CA GLU A 67 -5.87 -23.97 19.57
C GLU A 67 -6.73 -23.17 20.54
N ARG A 68 -8.06 -23.29 20.45
CA ARG A 68 -9.01 -22.61 21.33
C ARG A 68 -8.74 -22.94 22.81
N ALA A 69 -8.64 -24.23 23.15
CA ALA A 69 -8.33 -24.68 24.51
C ALA A 69 -6.95 -24.20 25.00
N GLN A 70 -5.95 -24.21 24.13
CA GLN A 70 -4.62 -23.68 24.45
C GLN A 70 -4.67 -22.18 24.75
N ARG A 71 -5.40 -21.41 23.94
CA ARG A 71 -5.50 -19.95 24.10
C ARG A 71 -6.31 -19.55 25.33
N GLU A 72 -7.33 -20.33 25.72
CA GLU A 72 -8.01 -20.17 27.01
C GLU A 72 -7.06 -20.41 28.19
N ARG A 73 -6.30 -21.50 28.16
CA ARG A 73 -5.32 -21.84 29.21
C ARG A 73 -4.24 -20.76 29.36
N LEU A 74 -3.74 -20.23 28.24
CA LEU A 74 -2.70 -19.19 28.21
C LEU A 74 -3.25 -17.77 28.38
N ARG A 75 -4.58 -17.58 28.40
CA ARG A 75 -5.26 -16.29 28.43
C ARG A 75 -4.85 -15.36 27.25
N ASP A 76 -4.59 -15.96 26.09
CA ASP A 76 -4.22 -15.29 24.82
C ASP A 76 -5.46 -15.10 23.92
N LEU A 77 -6.50 -14.50 24.48
CA LEU A 77 -7.75 -14.17 23.77
C LEU A 77 -7.84 -12.67 23.50
N SER A 78 -8.09 -12.30 22.24
CA SER A 78 -8.41 -10.93 21.84
C SER A 78 -9.71 -10.48 22.48
N VAL A 79 -9.92 -9.16 22.60
CA VAL A 79 -11.18 -8.61 23.14
C VAL A 79 -12.42 -9.11 22.38
N PHE A 80 -12.29 -9.29 21.06
CA PHE A 80 -13.33 -9.80 20.17
C PHE A 80 -13.66 -11.29 20.37
N GLU A 81 -12.79 -12.03 21.05
CA GLU A 81 -12.93 -13.48 21.22
C GLU A 81 -13.40 -13.85 22.64
N ARG A 82 -13.60 -12.89 23.54
CA ARG A 82 -13.89 -13.16 24.96
C ARG A 82 -15.37 -13.34 25.20
N LEU A 83 -15.74 -14.46 25.82
CA LEU A 83 -17.10 -14.65 26.32
C LEU A 83 -17.30 -13.79 27.58
N ASP A 84 -18.31 -12.91 27.56
CA ASP A 84 -18.64 -11.97 28.64
C ASP A 84 -17.43 -11.12 29.11
N GLY A 85 -16.51 -10.81 28.20
CA GLY A 85 -15.29 -10.06 28.49
C GLY A 85 -14.21 -10.83 29.28
N ASN A 86 -14.42 -12.11 29.58
CA ASN A 86 -13.48 -12.93 30.35
C ASN A 86 -12.23 -13.30 29.53
N ARG A 87 -11.04 -12.94 30.01
CA ARG A 87 -9.76 -13.18 29.32
C ARG A 87 -9.38 -14.66 29.14
N GLY A 88 -10.00 -15.57 29.88
CA GLY A 88 -9.71 -17.00 29.84
C GLY A 88 -10.87 -17.87 29.34
N LYS A 89 -11.94 -17.27 28.80
CA LYS A 89 -13.08 -18.01 28.25
C LYS A 89 -13.47 -17.47 26.88
N THR A 90 -13.71 -18.38 25.95
CA THR A 90 -14.24 -18.07 24.62
C THR A 90 -15.34 -19.06 24.25
N SER A 91 -15.89 -18.94 23.04
CA SER A 91 -16.84 -19.88 22.46
C SER A 91 -16.41 -20.25 21.03
N PRO A 92 -16.88 -21.38 20.47
CA PRO A 92 -16.62 -21.72 19.08
C PRO A 92 -17.08 -20.64 18.08
N SER A 93 -18.10 -19.85 18.44
CA SER A 93 -18.66 -18.77 17.62
C SER A 93 -17.87 -17.45 17.70
N LEU A 94 -16.94 -17.31 18.64
CA LEU A 94 -16.13 -16.09 18.82
C LEU A 94 -14.66 -16.32 18.46
N ALA A 95 -14.10 -17.48 18.78
CA ALA A 95 -12.69 -17.77 18.58
C ALA A 95 -12.34 -17.85 17.08
N VAL A 96 -11.31 -17.12 16.65
CA VAL A 96 -10.80 -17.18 15.27
C VAL A 96 -9.35 -17.60 15.27
N LYS A 97 -8.98 -18.54 14.39
CA LYS A 97 -7.61 -19.07 14.25
C LYS A 97 -6.56 -17.96 14.12
N LYS A 98 -5.58 -17.93 15.02
CA LYS A 98 -4.47 -16.96 15.04
C LYS A 98 -3.42 -17.33 13.99
N PHE A 99 -2.75 -16.35 13.40
CA PHE A 99 -1.68 -16.64 12.45
C PHE A 99 -0.45 -17.24 13.15
N CYS A 100 0.06 -18.34 12.61
CA CYS A 100 1.27 -18.99 13.13
C CYS A 100 2.49 -18.65 12.26
N ARG A 101 3.50 -17.99 12.84
CA ARG A 101 4.73 -17.60 12.11
C ARG A 101 5.57 -18.80 11.65
N THR A 102 5.61 -19.83 12.49
CA THR A 102 6.45 -21.02 12.28
C THR A 102 5.56 -22.24 12.24
N ILE A 103 5.46 -22.83 11.06
CA ILE A 103 4.71 -24.07 10.87
C ILE A 103 5.71 -25.21 10.67
N SER A 104 5.62 -26.22 11.52
CA SER A 104 6.24 -27.53 11.29
C SER A 104 5.25 -28.39 10.51
N THR A 105 5.56 -28.71 9.25
CA THR A 105 4.69 -29.54 8.39
C THR A 105 4.48 -30.96 8.93
N MET A 106 5.38 -31.43 9.81
CA MET A 106 5.30 -32.76 10.43
C MET A 106 4.22 -32.86 11.51
N ASP A 107 3.77 -31.73 12.07
CA ASP A 107 2.84 -31.70 13.23
C ASP A 107 1.42 -31.25 12.88
N ILE A 108 1.16 -30.83 11.64
CA ILE A 108 -0.17 -30.32 11.23
C ILE A 108 -1.12 -31.47 10.99
N GLN A 109 -2.25 -31.48 11.69
CA GLN A 109 -3.35 -32.40 11.42
C GLN A 109 -4.40 -31.73 10.53
N PRO A 110 -5.17 -32.50 9.74
CA PRO A 110 -6.32 -31.99 8.99
C PRO A 110 -7.29 -31.18 9.88
N SER A 111 -7.47 -31.60 11.14
CA SER A 111 -8.31 -30.92 12.12
C SER A 111 -7.82 -29.52 12.53
N ASP A 112 -6.58 -29.17 12.20
CA ASP A 112 -5.98 -27.89 12.52
C ASP A 112 -6.14 -26.89 11.36
N VAL A 113 -6.65 -27.32 10.21
CA VAL A 113 -6.81 -26.51 8.99
C VAL A 113 -8.30 -26.41 8.62
N ARG A 114 -8.77 -25.20 8.31
CA ARG A 114 -10.18 -24.95 7.95
C ARG A 114 -10.42 -25.22 6.46
N PRO A 115 -11.49 -25.92 6.06
CA PRO A 115 -11.86 -26.08 4.66
C PRO A 115 -12.35 -24.74 4.06
N LEU A 116 -12.42 -24.68 2.73
CA LEU A 116 -12.75 -23.45 1.98
C LEU A 116 -14.02 -22.74 2.47
N GLN A 117 -15.11 -23.47 2.70
CA GLN A 117 -16.37 -22.86 3.15
C GLN A 117 -16.20 -22.14 4.50
N VAL A 118 -15.55 -22.80 5.47
CA VAL A 118 -15.31 -22.23 6.80
C VAL A 118 -14.38 -21.02 6.69
N LEU A 119 -13.41 -21.03 5.78
CA LEU A 119 -12.54 -19.88 5.52
C LEU A 119 -13.33 -18.67 5.00
N GLN A 120 -14.27 -18.88 4.08
CA GLN A 120 -15.16 -17.83 3.57
C GLN A 120 -16.04 -17.26 4.68
N ASP A 121 -16.72 -18.13 5.45
CA ASP A 121 -17.59 -17.74 6.55
C ASP A 121 -16.79 -16.97 7.63
N THR A 122 -15.55 -17.41 7.90
CA THR A 122 -14.66 -16.72 8.83
C THR A 122 -14.27 -15.34 8.33
N LEU A 123 -13.94 -15.18 7.05
CA LEU A 123 -13.61 -13.87 6.48
C LEU A 123 -14.80 -12.92 6.57
N PHE A 124 -16.00 -13.40 6.26
CA PHE A 124 -17.22 -12.64 6.38
C PHE A 124 -17.47 -12.19 7.83
N TYR A 125 -17.34 -13.10 8.79
CA TYR A 125 -17.43 -12.78 10.23
C TYR A 125 -16.44 -11.67 10.62
N LEU A 126 -15.17 -11.78 10.20
CA LEU A 126 -14.15 -10.78 10.50
C LEU A 126 -14.51 -9.40 9.96
N PHE A 127 -15.03 -9.34 8.73
CA PHE A 127 -15.32 -8.07 8.08
C PHE A 127 -16.54 -7.35 8.65
N ARG A 128 -17.50 -8.09 9.22
CA ARG A 128 -18.59 -7.50 10.02
C ARG A 128 -18.10 -6.74 11.25
N LEU A 129 -16.90 -7.05 11.75
CA LEU A 129 -16.31 -6.32 12.88
C LEU A 129 -15.83 -4.92 12.48
N LEU A 130 -15.63 -4.64 11.18
CA LEU A 130 -15.20 -3.33 10.69
C LEU A 130 -16.23 -2.23 10.91
N ASP A 131 -17.51 -2.61 11.06
CA ASP A 131 -18.61 -1.68 11.32
C ASP A 131 -18.88 -1.46 12.82
N SER A 132 -18.18 -2.19 13.70
CA SER A 132 -18.32 -1.98 15.14
C SER A 132 -17.73 -0.64 15.56
N SER A 133 -18.54 0.19 16.21
CA SER A 133 -18.11 1.44 16.84
C SER A 133 -17.62 1.25 18.28
N GLU A 134 -17.65 0.03 18.79
CA GLU A 134 -17.33 -0.28 20.19
C GLU A 134 -15.82 -0.20 20.49
N HIS A 135 -14.98 -0.31 19.46
CA HIS A 135 -13.53 -0.36 19.60
C HIS A 135 -12.83 0.60 18.61
N PRO A 136 -11.69 1.20 19.02
CA PRO A 136 -10.81 1.92 18.11
C PRO A 136 -10.43 1.09 16.89
N PHE A 137 -10.33 1.76 15.73
CA PHE A 137 -10.06 1.10 14.46
C PHE A 137 -8.75 0.30 14.48
N GLU A 138 -7.72 0.78 15.18
CA GLU A 138 -6.42 0.14 15.30
C GLU A 138 -6.52 -1.26 15.94
N LEU A 139 -7.37 -1.40 16.97
CA LEU A 139 -7.60 -2.69 17.62
C LEU A 139 -8.36 -3.67 16.71
N VAL A 140 -9.35 -3.17 15.99
CA VAL A 140 -10.12 -3.96 15.00
C VAL A 140 -9.20 -4.38 13.86
N HIS A 141 -8.39 -3.45 13.34
CA HIS A 141 -7.38 -3.68 12.31
C HIS A 141 -6.42 -4.79 12.73
N ASP A 142 -5.78 -4.68 13.89
CA ASP A 142 -4.75 -5.64 14.31
C ASP A 142 -5.31 -7.06 14.46
N PHE A 143 -6.56 -7.16 14.91
CA PHE A 143 -7.26 -8.44 14.98
C PHE A 143 -7.51 -9.03 13.59
N ILE A 144 -8.17 -8.28 12.70
CA ILE A 144 -8.49 -8.74 11.33
C ILE A 144 -7.21 -9.00 10.53
N PHE A 145 -6.21 -8.13 10.66
CA PHE A 145 -4.89 -8.25 10.04
C PHE A 145 -4.22 -9.59 10.40
N ASP A 146 -4.24 -9.99 11.67
CA ASP A 146 -3.70 -11.29 12.08
C ASP A 146 -4.54 -12.46 11.56
N ARG A 147 -5.87 -12.39 11.69
CA ARG A 147 -6.76 -13.51 11.32
C ARG A 147 -6.84 -13.73 9.80
N THR A 148 -6.79 -12.68 8.99
CA THR A 148 -6.71 -12.78 7.53
C THR A 148 -5.41 -13.44 7.07
N ARG A 149 -4.29 -13.22 7.78
CA ARG A 149 -3.05 -13.97 7.52
C ARG A 149 -3.20 -15.46 7.80
N ALA A 150 -3.91 -15.84 8.86
CA ALA A 150 -4.23 -17.23 9.16
C ALA A 150 -5.13 -17.87 8.10
N ILE A 151 -6.09 -17.11 7.55
CA ILE A 151 -6.92 -17.54 6.42
C ILE A 151 -6.05 -17.80 5.18
N ARG A 152 -5.21 -16.85 4.77
CA ARG A 152 -4.29 -17.04 3.63
C ARG A 152 -3.35 -18.23 3.82
N GLN A 153 -2.88 -18.43 5.05
CA GLN A 153 -2.05 -19.56 5.42
C GLN A 153 -2.79 -20.89 5.23
N ASP A 154 -4.05 -21.00 5.65
CA ASP A 154 -4.88 -22.19 5.42
C ASP A 154 -5.19 -22.43 3.93
N ILE A 155 -5.44 -21.37 3.16
CA ILE A 155 -5.62 -21.46 1.70
C ILE A 155 -4.36 -22.04 1.04
N SER A 156 -3.20 -21.50 1.41
CA SER A 156 -1.90 -21.91 0.86
C SER A 156 -1.55 -23.35 1.24
N MET A 157 -1.76 -23.76 2.50
CA MET A 157 -1.48 -25.14 2.95
C MET A 157 -2.28 -26.18 2.15
N GLN A 158 -3.51 -25.84 1.78
CA GLN A 158 -4.40 -26.73 1.03
C GLN A 158 -4.23 -26.62 -0.50
N ASN A 159 -3.34 -25.74 -1.00
CA ASN A 159 -3.17 -25.43 -2.42
C ASN A 159 -4.50 -25.11 -3.13
N ILE A 160 -5.40 -24.37 -2.48
CA ILE A 160 -6.71 -24.06 -3.05
C ILE A 160 -6.58 -23.03 -4.18
N THR A 161 -7.02 -23.42 -5.37
CA THR A 161 -7.16 -22.54 -6.54
C THR A 161 -8.63 -22.55 -6.99
N SER A 162 -9.41 -21.57 -6.56
CA SER A 162 -10.84 -21.46 -6.89
C SER A 162 -11.26 -19.99 -7.01
N VAL A 163 -12.39 -19.75 -7.69
CA VAL A 163 -12.99 -18.41 -7.81
C VAL A 163 -13.33 -17.84 -6.42
N GLN A 164 -13.77 -18.69 -5.49
CA GLN A 164 -14.01 -18.32 -4.10
C GLN A 164 -12.73 -17.83 -3.42
N ALA A 165 -11.60 -18.52 -3.60
CA ALA A 165 -10.32 -18.09 -3.03
C ALA A 165 -9.87 -16.76 -3.63
N ILE A 166 -10.02 -16.57 -4.95
CA ILE A 166 -9.74 -15.30 -5.63
C ILE A 166 -10.55 -14.17 -4.98
N HIS A 167 -11.87 -14.33 -4.85
CA HIS A 167 -12.72 -13.31 -4.23
C HIS A 167 -12.31 -13.00 -2.78
N MET A 168 -11.94 -14.02 -1.99
CA MET A 168 -11.44 -13.79 -0.63
C MET A 168 -10.16 -12.94 -0.62
N TYR A 169 -9.23 -13.20 -1.55
CA TYR A 169 -8.02 -12.39 -1.69
C TYR A 169 -8.32 -10.96 -2.14
N GLU A 170 -9.25 -10.77 -3.08
CA GLU A 170 -9.74 -9.46 -3.49
C GLU A 170 -10.25 -8.66 -2.29
N GLU A 171 -11.09 -9.27 -1.46
CA GLU A 171 -11.64 -8.66 -0.25
C GLU A 171 -10.57 -8.34 0.81
N MET A 172 -9.60 -9.24 1.02
CA MET A 172 -8.46 -8.99 1.91
C MET A 172 -7.56 -7.84 1.41
N VAL A 173 -7.35 -7.72 0.09
CA VAL A 173 -6.62 -6.60 -0.51
C VAL A 173 -7.36 -5.28 -0.27
N LYS A 174 -8.67 -5.23 -0.51
CA LYS A 174 -9.50 -4.04 -0.24
C LYS A 174 -9.40 -3.63 1.22
N PHE A 175 -9.49 -4.59 2.16
CA PHE A 175 -9.30 -4.34 3.59
C PHE A 175 -7.94 -3.70 3.88
N HIS A 176 -6.84 -4.23 3.32
CA HIS A 176 -5.51 -3.67 3.54
C HIS A 176 -5.35 -2.25 2.96
N ILE A 177 -5.93 -1.96 1.78
CA ILE A 177 -5.94 -0.63 1.16
C ILE A 177 -6.67 0.38 2.06
N VAL A 178 -7.88 0.04 2.50
CA VAL A 178 -8.70 0.91 3.36
C VAL A 178 -8.03 1.09 4.72
N SER A 179 -7.45 0.03 5.27
CA SER A 179 -6.73 0.08 6.53
C SER A 179 -5.54 1.02 6.46
N GLN A 180 -4.78 1.00 5.36
CA GLN A 180 -3.66 1.92 5.17
C GLN A 180 -4.07 3.40 5.22
N TYR A 181 -5.27 3.71 4.70
CA TYR A 181 -5.81 5.06 4.71
C TYR A 181 -6.33 5.50 6.10
N LYS A 182 -6.87 4.55 6.87
CA LYS A 182 -7.45 4.79 8.20
C LYS A 182 -6.41 4.79 9.33
N LEU A 183 -5.33 4.01 9.20
CA LEU A 183 -4.28 3.91 10.22
C LEU A 183 -3.59 5.27 10.43
N PRO A 184 -3.28 5.65 11.69
CA PRO A 184 -2.54 6.87 11.98
C PRO A 184 -1.16 6.90 11.30
N LYS A 185 -0.81 8.05 10.72
CA LYS A 185 0.52 8.32 10.15
C LYS A 185 1.26 9.30 11.07
N CYS A 186 1.99 8.80 12.07
CA CYS A 186 2.79 9.66 12.94
C CYS A 186 4.25 9.20 12.99
N SER A 187 5.16 10.18 12.92
CA SER A 187 6.60 10.03 12.66
C SER A 187 7.45 9.66 13.89
N ASP A 188 6.88 9.63 15.09
CA ASP A 188 7.66 9.51 16.34
C ASP A 188 7.09 8.49 17.35
N ASP A 189 6.15 7.64 16.92
CA ASP A 189 5.46 6.65 17.77
C ASP A 189 5.72 5.22 17.24
N PRO A 190 5.76 4.15 18.07
CA PRO A 190 6.01 2.76 17.64
C PRO A 190 5.05 2.24 16.55
N ASN A 191 3.98 2.99 16.27
CA ASN A 191 3.01 2.79 15.19
C ASN A 191 3.58 2.89 13.77
N ILE A 192 4.85 3.27 13.58
CA ILE A 192 5.57 3.03 12.30
C ILE A 192 5.51 1.53 11.92
N SER A 193 5.40 0.63 12.90
CA SER A 193 5.32 -0.81 12.67
C SER A 193 4.01 -1.23 12.00
N SER A 194 2.84 -0.71 12.41
CA SER A 194 1.54 -1.24 11.94
C SER A 194 1.26 -0.87 10.48
N SER A 195 1.46 0.39 10.11
CA SER A 195 1.33 0.88 8.72
C SER A 195 2.31 0.18 7.77
N HIS A 196 3.59 0.06 8.16
CA HIS A 196 4.59 -0.64 7.35
C HIS A 196 4.26 -2.14 7.19
N LEU A 197 3.89 -2.81 8.28
CA LEU A 197 3.46 -4.22 8.24
C LEU A 197 2.19 -4.40 7.41
N ASN A 198 1.25 -3.47 7.46
CA ASN A 198 0.05 -3.48 6.63
C ASN A 198 0.41 -3.41 5.14
N MET A 199 1.30 -2.50 4.75
CA MET A 199 1.80 -2.43 3.36
C MET A 199 2.53 -3.70 2.93
N GLU A 200 3.36 -4.28 3.79
CA GLU A 200 4.04 -5.55 3.49
C GLU A 200 3.04 -6.69 3.27
N GLN A 201 1.97 -6.76 4.08
CA GLN A 201 0.94 -7.78 3.90
C GLN A 201 0.03 -7.50 2.70
N LEU A 202 -0.27 -6.23 2.38
CA LEU A 202 -0.95 -5.85 1.15
C LEU A 202 -0.19 -6.37 -0.07
N SER A 203 1.11 -6.09 -0.12
CA SER A 203 2.02 -6.58 -1.15
C SER A 203 1.99 -8.11 -1.29
N LYS A 204 2.11 -8.84 -0.18
CA LYS A 204 2.04 -10.31 -0.18
C LYS A 204 0.68 -10.83 -0.64
N CYS A 205 -0.40 -10.18 -0.20
CA CYS A 205 -1.76 -10.54 -0.58
C CYS A 205 -2.00 -10.35 -2.07
N LEU A 206 -1.53 -9.24 -2.65
CA LEU A 206 -1.60 -8.96 -4.09
C LEU A 206 -0.81 -9.98 -4.91
N LEU A 207 0.42 -10.31 -4.51
CA LEU A 207 1.23 -11.30 -5.23
C LEU A 207 0.54 -12.67 -5.27
N SER A 208 0.01 -13.14 -4.14
CA SER A 208 -0.74 -14.40 -4.10
C SER A 208 -2.04 -14.34 -4.92
N LEU A 209 -2.71 -13.19 -4.98
CA LEU A 209 -3.88 -12.99 -5.84
C LEU A 209 -3.49 -13.10 -7.33
N TYR A 210 -2.35 -12.55 -7.73
CA TYR A 210 -1.86 -12.65 -9.11
C TYR A 210 -1.49 -14.08 -9.49
N ASP A 211 -0.85 -14.82 -8.58
CA ASP A 211 -0.60 -16.26 -8.77
C ASP A 211 -1.91 -17.04 -8.99
N LEU A 212 -2.97 -16.67 -8.26
CA LEU A 212 -4.31 -17.27 -8.44
C LEU A 212 -4.96 -16.88 -9.77
N TYR A 213 -4.84 -15.62 -10.21
CA TYR A 213 -5.33 -15.21 -11.53
C TYR A 213 -4.62 -15.96 -12.66
N ASP A 214 -3.30 -16.13 -12.56
CA ASP A 214 -2.53 -16.87 -13.55
C ASP A 214 -2.87 -18.37 -13.55
N ALA A 215 -3.08 -18.97 -12.37
CA ALA A 215 -3.59 -20.34 -12.26
C ALA A 215 -4.98 -20.48 -12.88
N SER A 216 -5.90 -19.53 -12.59
CA SER A 216 -7.26 -19.50 -13.13
C SER A 216 -7.30 -19.35 -14.65
N ARG A 217 -6.37 -18.56 -15.22
CA ARG A 217 -6.26 -18.38 -16.66
C ARG A 217 -5.85 -19.66 -17.38
N LYS A 218 -4.97 -20.47 -16.77
CA LYS A 218 -4.59 -21.79 -17.31
C LYS A 218 -5.79 -22.75 -17.36
N SER A 219 -6.78 -22.55 -16.50
CA SER A 219 -8.06 -23.27 -16.52
C SER A 219 -9.17 -22.60 -17.36
N ASN A 220 -8.84 -21.61 -18.19
CA ASN A 220 -9.78 -20.86 -19.06
C ASN A 220 -10.93 -20.13 -18.33
N SER A 221 -10.75 -19.80 -17.04
CA SER A 221 -11.70 -18.95 -16.31
C SER A 221 -11.31 -17.48 -16.44
N ILE A 222 -12.31 -16.64 -16.76
CA ILE A 222 -12.17 -15.19 -16.89
C ILE A 222 -12.49 -14.56 -15.53
N ASN A 223 -11.59 -13.69 -15.05
CA ASN A 223 -11.78 -12.92 -13.82
C ASN A 223 -12.00 -11.45 -14.17
N ASP A 224 -13.20 -10.94 -13.95
CA ASP A 224 -13.60 -9.59 -14.39
C ASP A 224 -12.83 -8.47 -13.67
N ASN A 225 -12.45 -8.70 -12.40
CA ASN A 225 -11.79 -7.70 -11.56
C ASN A 225 -10.26 -7.67 -11.74
N GLU A 226 -9.68 -8.59 -12.51
CA GLU A 226 -8.23 -8.76 -12.61
C GLU A 226 -7.49 -7.45 -12.94
N ALA A 227 -8.05 -6.67 -13.88
CA ALA A 227 -7.47 -5.40 -14.28
C ALA A 227 -7.48 -4.33 -13.18
N GLU A 228 -8.51 -4.32 -12.33
CA GLU A 228 -8.61 -3.42 -11.17
C GLU A 228 -7.48 -3.72 -10.18
N PHE A 229 -7.29 -4.99 -9.81
CA PHE A 229 -6.27 -5.39 -8.85
C PHE A 229 -4.85 -5.23 -9.38
N TYR A 230 -4.62 -5.41 -10.68
CA TYR A 230 -3.33 -5.07 -11.29
C TYR A 230 -3.07 -3.57 -11.34
N SER A 231 -4.11 -2.74 -11.44
CA SER A 231 -3.93 -1.29 -11.39
C SER A 231 -3.39 -0.84 -10.03
N TYR A 232 -3.80 -1.50 -8.94
CA TYR A 232 -3.27 -1.25 -7.59
C TYR A 232 -1.77 -1.50 -7.50
N TYR A 233 -1.25 -2.54 -8.16
CA TYR A 233 0.19 -2.77 -8.28
C TYR A 233 0.91 -1.55 -8.82
N VAL A 234 0.42 -1.01 -9.94
CA VAL A 234 1.04 0.14 -10.61
C VAL A 234 1.02 1.38 -9.71
N LEU A 235 -0.10 1.62 -9.02
CA LEU A 235 -0.24 2.75 -8.10
C LEU A 235 0.69 2.65 -6.89
N LEU A 236 0.90 1.44 -6.36
CA LEU A 236 1.85 1.20 -5.28
C LEU A 236 3.31 1.48 -5.69
N HIS A 237 3.63 1.44 -6.98
CA HIS A 237 4.96 1.71 -7.54
C HIS A 237 5.15 3.14 -8.07
N LEU A 238 4.25 4.06 -7.73
CA LEU A 238 4.37 5.47 -8.16
C LEU A 238 5.63 6.12 -7.58
N ASP A 239 5.88 5.89 -6.29
CA ASP A 239 7.07 6.37 -5.60
C ASP A 239 8.27 5.45 -5.86
N SER A 240 9.39 6.02 -6.29
CA SER A 240 10.65 5.31 -6.52
C SER A 240 11.31 4.79 -5.24
N GLU A 241 10.97 5.37 -4.08
CA GLU A 241 11.46 4.94 -2.77
C GLU A 241 10.59 3.84 -2.12
N SER A 242 9.39 3.59 -2.66
CA SER A 242 8.54 2.49 -2.22
C SER A 242 9.27 1.14 -2.37
N GLN A 243 9.03 0.23 -1.43
CA GLN A 243 9.59 -1.12 -1.44
C GLN A 243 9.37 -1.75 -2.82
N LYS A 244 10.48 -2.03 -3.51
CA LYS A 244 10.47 -2.69 -4.82
C LYS A 244 9.83 -4.06 -4.66
N MET A 245 8.58 -4.19 -5.07
CA MET A 245 7.89 -5.47 -5.10
C MET A 245 8.41 -6.24 -6.31
N GLY A 246 9.12 -7.35 -6.07
CA GLY A 246 9.55 -8.26 -7.13
C GLY A 246 10.43 -7.62 -8.22
N GLU A 247 10.06 -7.86 -9.48
CA GLU A 247 10.78 -7.37 -10.65
C GLU A 247 10.47 -5.89 -10.97
N SER A 248 11.23 -5.28 -11.90
CA SER A 248 10.93 -3.93 -12.38
C SER A 248 9.51 -3.86 -12.96
N LEU A 249 8.76 -2.80 -12.63
CA LEU A 249 7.42 -2.55 -13.17
C LEU A 249 7.36 -2.66 -14.71
N SER A 250 8.43 -2.24 -15.39
CA SER A 250 8.54 -2.33 -16.85
C SER A 250 8.62 -3.77 -17.37
N LEU A 251 9.23 -4.68 -16.61
CA LEU A 251 9.31 -6.11 -16.93
C LEU A 251 7.99 -6.77 -16.60
N TRP A 252 7.45 -6.49 -15.42
CA TRP A 252 6.16 -7.00 -14.97
C TRP A 252 5.01 -6.70 -15.94
N LEU A 253 4.92 -5.45 -16.42
CA LEU A 253 3.91 -5.05 -17.42
C LEU A 253 3.98 -5.83 -18.75
N ARG A 254 5.12 -6.46 -19.07
CA ARG A 254 5.26 -7.27 -20.31
C ARG A 254 4.61 -8.63 -20.19
N HIS A 255 4.43 -9.14 -18.97
CA HIS A 255 3.80 -10.44 -18.73
C HIS A 255 2.27 -10.34 -18.73
N LEU A 256 1.71 -9.13 -18.65
CA LEU A 256 0.26 -8.92 -18.65
C LEU A 256 -0.34 -9.10 -20.04
N THR A 257 -1.58 -9.59 -20.06
CA THR A 257 -2.34 -9.77 -21.30
C THR A 257 -2.81 -8.43 -21.88
N THR A 258 -2.96 -8.38 -23.21
CA THR A 258 -3.44 -7.18 -23.92
C THR A 258 -4.78 -6.64 -23.39
N PRO A 259 -5.81 -7.47 -23.09
CA PRO A 259 -7.07 -6.98 -22.53
C PRO A 259 -6.88 -6.27 -21.19
N VAL A 260 -6.07 -6.85 -20.28
CA VAL A 260 -5.74 -6.25 -18.98
C VAL A 260 -5.05 -4.90 -19.18
N VAL A 261 -4.06 -4.83 -20.07
CA VAL A 261 -3.30 -3.60 -20.33
C VAL A 261 -4.17 -2.47 -20.91
N LYS A 262 -5.18 -2.82 -21.71
CA LYS A 262 -6.10 -1.88 -22.35
C LYS A 262 -7.34 -1.53 -21.52
N SER A 263 -7.53 -2.16 -20.36
CA SER A 263 -8.61 -1.86 -19.43
C SER A 263 -8.61 -0.39 -18.98
N LYS A 264 -9.77 0.09 -18.53
CA LYS A 264 -9.91 1.48 -18.03
C LYS A 264 -9.07 1.70 -16.76
N GLU A 265 -9.01 0.71 -15.87
CA GLU A 265 -8.28 0.74 -14.61
C GLU A 265 -6.77 0.81 -14.85
N MET A 266 -6.24 -0.02 -15.76
CA MET A 266 -4.82 0.01 -16.10
C MET A 266 -4.43 1.28 -16.86
N CYS A 267 -5.30 1.77 -17.75
CA CYS A 267 -5.09 3.06 -18.43
C CYS A 267 -5.08 4.24 -17.45
N PHE A 268 -5.94 4.22 -16.43
CA PHE A 268 -5.91 5.17 -15.31
C PHE A 268 -4.57 5.10 -14.57
N ALA A 269 -4.17 3.94 -14.07
CA ALA A 269 -2.95 3.80 -13.26
C ALA A 269 -1.68 4.18 -14.03
N ARG A 270 -1.59 3.83 -15.32
CA ARG A 270 -0.47 4.24 -16.19
C ARG A 270 -0.42 5.75 -16.45
N ARG A 271 -1.57 6.41 -16.59
CA ARG A 271 -1.63 7.88 -16.68
C ARG A 271 -1.19 8.52 -15.38
N MET A 272 -1.65 8.02 -14.23
CA MET A 272 -1.20 8.49 -12.92
C MET A 272 0.31 8.37 -12.76
N LEU A 273 0.90 7.23 -13.14
CA LEU A 273 2.35 7.02 -13.17
C LEU A 273 3.08 8.03 -14.04
N ARG A 274 2.56 8.31 -15.24
CA ARG A 274 3.13 9.32 -16.14
C ARG A 274 3.03 10.72 -15.54
N PHE A 275 1.87 11.12 -15.01
CA PHE A 275 1.68 12.45 -14.46
C PHE A 275 2.54 12.69 -13.23
N PHE A 276 2.63 11.70 -12.34
CA PHE A 276 3.50 11.75 -11.16
C PHE A 276 4.97 11.93 -11.55
N ARG A 277 5.50 11.07 -12.44
CA ARG A 277 6.91 11.14 -12.89
C ARG A 277 7.25 12.42 -13.64
N MET A 278 6.30 12.99 -14.37
CA MET A 278 6.49 14.24 -15.12
C MET A 278 6.25 15.50 -14.27
N GLY A 279 5.84 15.36 -13.00
CA GLY A 279 5.47 16.50 -12.16
C GLY A 279 4.22 17.25 -12.65
N ASN A 280 3.37 16.61 -13.47
CA ASN A 280 2.16 17.24 -14.01
C ASN A 280 1.00 17.17 -13.01
N TYR A 281 1.09 17.99 -11.96
CA TYR A 281 0.11 18.06 -10.88
C TYR A 281 -1.30 18.43 -11.39
N LYS A 282 -1.43 19.30 -12.40
CA LYS A 282 -2.74 19.68 -12.95
C LYS A 282 -3.48 18.49 -13.52
N CYS A 283 -2.85 17.72 -14.42
CA CYS A 283 -3.46 16.52 -14.97
C CYS A 283 -3.67 15.45 -13.89
N PHE A 284 -2.73 15.32 -12.96
CA PHE A 284 -2.84 14.39 -11.82
C PHE A 284 -4.14 14.62 -11.02
N PHE A 285 -4.39 15.84 -10.54
CA PHE A 285 -5.60 16.15 -9.78
C PHE A 285 -6.87 16.06 -10.63
N SER A 286 -6.85 16.58 -11.87
CA SER A 286 -8.04 16.51 -12.74
C SER A 286 -8.45 15.07 -13.06
N THR A 287 -7.49 14.16 -13.23
CA THR A 287 -7.77 12.75 -13.52
C THR A 287 -8.26 12.01 -12.27
N ILE A 288 -7.72 12.32 -11.08
CA ILE A 288 -8.27 11.78 -9.83
C ILE A 288 -9.73 12.22 -9.64
N ALA A 289 -10.03 13.50 -9.82
CA ALA A 289 -11.38 14.04 -9.66
C ALA A 289 -12.41 13.38 -10.59
N ALA A 290 -11.99 13.07 -11.82
CA ALA A 290 -12.87 12.55 -12.86
C ALA A 290 -13.07 11.03 -12.79
N GLU A 291 -12.03 10.28 -12.42
CA GLU A 291 -11.98 8.84 -12.70
C GLU A 291 -11.56 7.95 -11.52
N ALA A 292 -11.01 8.50 -10.42
CA ALA A 292 -10.52 7.66 -9.32
C ALA A 292 -11.67 6.94 -8.61
N SER A 293 -11.45 5.65 -8.31
CA SER A 293 -12.28 4.92 -7.36
C SER A 293 -11.86 5.28 -5.93
N TYR A 294 -12.67 4.91 -4.96
CA TYR A 294 -12.33 5.07 -3.54
C TYR A 294 -11.01 4.40 -3.17
N LEU A 295 -10.77 3.19 -3.68
CA LEU A 295 -9.55 2.43 -3.42
C LEU A 295 -8.33 3.02 -4.13
N HIS A 296 -8.49 3.52 -5.36
CA HIS A 296 -7.44 4.31 -6.03
C HIS A 296 -7.03 5.51 -5.18
N TYR A 297 -8.02 6.25 -4.65
CA TYR A 297 -7.77 7.39 -3.79
C TYR A 297 -7.05 7.01 -2.49
N CYS A 298 -7.51 5.94 -1.81
CA CYS A 298 -6.88 5.44 -0.58
C CYS A 298 -5.39 5.10 -0.78
N LEU A 299 -5.06 4.43 -1.89
CA LEU A 299 -3.68 4.10 -2.25
C LEU A 299 -2.82 5.33 -2.54
N MET A 300 -3.41 6.32 -3.21
CA MET A 300 -2.69 7.50 -3.69
C MET A 300 -2.61 8.64 -2.68
N GLU A 301 -3.34 8.57 -1.57
CA GLU A 301 -3.36 9.65 -0.57
C GLU A 301 -1.98 10.08 -0.05
N PRO A 302 -1.02 9.17 0.26
CA PRO A 302 0.33 9.60 0.65
C PRO A 302 1.00 10.45 -0.43
N LEU A 303 0.78 10.10 -1.69
CA LEU A 303 1.39 10.74 -2.86
C LEU A 303 0.74 12.08 -3.19
N ILE A 304 -0.55 12.23 -2.89
CA ILE A 304 -1.28 13.48 -3.08
C ILE A 304 -0.60 14.62 -2.32
N HIS A 305 -0.12 14.36 -1.10
CA HIS A 305 0.61 15.35 -0.32
C HIS A 305 1.92 15.77 -1.00
N GLU A 306 2.71 14.81 -1.49
CA GLU A 306 3.95 15.07 -2.22
C GLU A 306 3.71 15.89 -3.50
N VAL A 307 2.67 15.54 -4.26
CA VAL A 307 2.31 16.28 -5.48
C VAL A 307 1.84 17.70 -5.16
N ARG A 308 1.15 17.92 -4.04
CA ARG A 308 0.76 19.26 -3.55
C ARG A 308 2.00 20.10 -3.25
N LEU A 309 2.94 19.57 -2.45
CA LEU A 309 4.20 20.25 -2.13
C LEU A 309 4.98 20.61 -3.40
N HIS A 310 5.08 19.66 -4.33
CA HIS A 310 5.71 19.89 -5.63
C HIS A 310 5.02 21.01 -6.43
N ALA A 311 3.69 21.01 -6.48
CA ALA A 311 2.92 22.01 -7.21
C ALA A 311 3.12 23.43 -6.67
N VAL A 312 3.04 23.62 -5.35
CA VAL A 312 3.26 24.93 -4.70
C VAL A 312 4.67 25.43 -4.98
N THR A 313 5.65 24.54 -4.85
CA THR A 313 7.06 24.84 -5.13
C THR A 313 7.24 25.30 -6.58
N CYS A 314 6.67 24.56 -7.54
CA CYS A 314 6.71 24.91 -8.96
C CYS A 314 6.06 26.27 -9.24
N ILE A 315 4.91 26.58 -8.63
CA ILE A 315 4.22 27.87 -8.84
C ILE A 315 5.03 29.02 -8.26
N ASN A 316 5.54 28.89 -7.03
CA ASN A 316 6.38 29.90 -6.40
C ASN A 316 7.63 30.20 -7.23
N TYR A 317 8.28 29.17 -7.81
CA TYR A 317 9.48 29.36 -8.62
C TYR A 317 9.20 29.82 -10.05
N ALA A 318 8.10 29.40 -10.68
CA ALA A 318 7.87 29.70 -12.09
C ALA A 318 7.22 31.06 -12.32
N GLY A 319 6.35 31.52 -11.42
CA GLY A 319 5.57 32.72 -11.70
C GLY A 319 6.31 34.03 -11.49
N TYR A 320 5.69 35.11 -11.95
CA TYR A 320 6.28 36.44 -12.02
C TYR A 320 6.11 37.19 -10.70
N LYS A 321 7.19 37.80 -10.20
CA LYS A 321 7.23 38.43 -8.86
C LYS A 321 6.15 39.51 -8.65
N LEU A 322 5.77 40.24 -9.70
CA LEU A 322 4.77 41.33 -9.61
C LEU A 322 3.32 40.83 -9.73
N HIS A 323 3.12 39.54 -10.02
CA HIS A 323 1.79 38.94 -10.14
C HIS A 323 1.64 37.83 -9.10
N PRO A 324 1.26 38.16 -7.86
CA PRO A 324 1.00 37.16 -6.85
C PRO A 324 -0.15 36.24 -7.30
N TYR A 325 -0.07 34.96 -6.93
CA TYR A 325 -0.97 33.93 -7.43
C TYR A 325 -2.24 33.84 -6.57
N PRO A 326 -3.46 33.85 -7.14
CA PRO A 326 -4.69 33.73 -6.36
C PRO A 326 -4.77 32.41 -5.60
N LEU A 327 -4.88 32.46 -4.27
CA LEU A 327 -4.89 31.27 -3.43
C LEU A 327 -6.13 30.42 -3.67
N GLU A 328 -7.28 31.05 -3.93
CA GLU A 328 -8.52 30.37 -4.30
C GLU A 328 -8.38 29.54 -5.60
N HIS A 329 -7.65 30.06 -6.59
CA HIS A 329 -7.39 29.31 -7.81
C HIS A 329 -6.45 28.12 -7.55
N LEU A 330 -5.44 28.31 -6.69
CA LEU A 330 -4.52 27.24 -6.30
C LEU A 330 -5.22 26.14 -5.49
N SER A 331 -6.10 26.52 -4.57
CA SER A 331 -6.86 25.58 -3.73
C SER A 331 -7.78 24.71 -4.58
N LYS A 332 -8.50 25.30 -5.56
CA LYS A 332 -9.29 24.57 -6.55
C LYS A 332 -8.44 23.62 -7.41
N LEU A 333 -7.27 24.09 -7.86
CA LEU A 333 -6.36 23.30 -8.71
C LEU A 333 -5.81 22.05 -7.99
N LEU A 334 -5.52 22.17 -6.69
CA LEU A 334 -4.94 21.10 -5.86
C LEU A 334 -5.98 20.34 -5.02
N MET A 335 -7.26 20.65 -5.24
CA MET A 335 -8.41 20.03 -4.58
C MET A 335 -8.30 20.10 -3.05
N MET A 336 -8.00 21.29 -2.53
CA MET A 336 -7.86 21.59 -1.12
C MET A 336 -8.79 22.72 -0.72
N VAL A 337 -9.20 22.73 0.55
CA VAL A 337 -9.84 23.91 1.14
C VAL A 337 -8.81 25.04 1.22
N GLU A 338 -9.25 26.29 1.06
CA GLU A 338 -8.35 27.44 1.04
C GLU A 338 -7.55 27.60 2.35
N SER A 339 -8.15 27.30 3.51
CA SER A 339 -7.46 27.29 4.81
C SER A 339 -6.34 26.24 4.90
N ASP A 340 -6.57 25.07 4.30
CA ASP A 340 -5.59 23.98 4.24
C ASP A 340 -4.45 24.36 3.28
N MET A 341 -4.77 25.04 2.18
CA MET A 341 -3.81 25.56 1.22
C MET A 341 -2.90 26.63 1.85
N GLU A 342 -3.47 27.57 2.60
CA GLU A 342 -2.72 28.55 3.38
C GLU A 342 -1.78 27.87 4.40
N SER A 343 -2.29 26.88 5.14
CA SER A 343 -1.49 26.10 6.09
C SER A 343 -0.32 25.39 5.42
N LEU A 344 -0.56 24.80 4.25
CA LEU A 344 0.48 24.15 3.45
C LEU A 344 1.56 25.15 2.99
N CYS A 345 1.16 26.30 2.45
CA CYS A 345 2.08 27.36 2.05
C CYS A 345 2.93 27.83 3.24
N ASN A 346 2.31 28.08 4.39
CA ASN A 346 3.00 28.48 5.61
C ASN A 346 3.99 27.41 6.09
N SER A 347 3.63 26.12 5.98
CA SER A 347 4.53 25.00 6.32
C SER A 347 5.76 24.90 5.41
N CYS A 348 5.66 25.38 4.16
CA CYS A 348 6.78 25.53 3.23
C CYS A 348 7.61 26.80 3.47
N GLY A 349 7.21 27.66 4.40
CA GLY A 349 7.82 28.96 4.67
C GLY A 349 7.42 30.04 3.66
N PHE A 350 6.26 29.91 3.02
CA PHE A 350 5.70 30.94 2.13
C PHE A 350 4.65 31.77 2.87
N GLU A 351 4.82 33.08 2.84
CA GLU A 351 3.87 34.03 3.40
C GLU A 351 2.70 34.25 2.43
N ILE A 352 1.50 34.46 2.97
CA ILE A 352 0.29 34.80 2.22
C ILE A 352 -0.04 36.27 2.46
N SER A 353 -0.38 36.98 1.39
CA SER A 353 -0.82 38.38 1.43
C SER A 353 -2.31 38.47 1.09
N SER A 354 -3.00 39.52 1.53
CA SER A 354 -4.37 39.82 1.11
C SER A 354 -4.42 41.05 0.22
N ASP A 355 -5.31 41.04 -0.78
CA ASP A 355 -5.62 42.25 -1.56
C ASP A 355 -6.63 43.17 -0.85
N GLU A 356 -6.94 44.31 -1.46
CA GLU A 356 -7.90 45.30 -0.93
C GLU A 356 -9.32 44.74 -0.80
N ALA A 357 -9.66 43.69 -1.55
CA ALA A 357 -10.93 42.99 -1.47
C ALA A 357 -10.92 41.84 -0.44
N GLY A 358 -9.79 41.60 0.22
CA GLY A 358 -9.62 40.53 1.21
C GLY A 358 -9.28 39.16 0.62
N ASN A 359 -9.08 39.05 -0.70
CA ASN A 359 -8.70 37.79 -1.33
C ASN A 359 -7.26 37.43 -0.96
N LYS A 360 -7.03 36.15 -0.66
CA LYS A 360 -5.70 35.65 -0.34
C LYS A 360 -4.89 35.39 -1.60
N LEU A 361 -3.66 35.84 -1.57
CA LEU A 361 -2.71 35.78 -2.66
C LEU A 361 -1.38 35.20 -2.15
N LEU A 362 -0.73 34.38 -2.98
CA LEU A 362 0.61 33.87 -2.74
C LEU A 362 1.63 34.73 -3.51
N PRO A 363 2.40 35.60 -2.84
CA PRO A 363 3.58 36.23 -3.43
C PRO A 363 4.54 35.18 -3.96
N LEU A 364 5.16 35.45 -5.11
CA LEU A 364 6.01 34.49 -5.81
C LEU A 364 7.49 34.83 -5.64
N LYS A 365 8.36 33.85 -5.90
CA LYS A 365 9.82 33.93 -5.71
C LYS A 365 10.24 34.09 -4.23
N GLN A 366 9.46 33.53 -3.31
CA GLN A 366 9.81 33.49 -1.90
C GLN A 366 10.88 32.43 -1.63
N THR A 367 11.79 32.73 -0.69
CA THR A 367 12.82 31.79 -0.22
C THR A 367 12.23 30.90 0.87
N GLY A 368 11.71 29.73 0.49
CA GLY A 368 11.17 28.73 1.41
C GLY A 368 11.76 27.34 1.11
N SER A 369 11.64 26.44 2.08
CA SER A 369 12.03 25.04 1.92
C SER A 369 10.84 24.16 2.25
N CYS A 370 10.22 23.54 1.25
CA CYS A 370 9.24 22.48 1.44
C CYS A 370 9.94 21.16 1.89
N ARG A 371 10.80 21.24 2.92
CA ARG A 371 11.33 20.06 3.62
C ARG A 371 10.57 19.97 4.94
N THR A 372 9.58 19.09 4.98
CA THR A 372 8.73 18.89 6.14
C THR A 372 9.58 18.40 7.33
N LYS A 373 9.74 19.24 8.35
CA LYS A 373 10.19 18.84 9.70
C LYS A 373 9.02 18.48 10.62
N THR A 374 7.79 18.63 10.12
CA THR A 374 6.55 18.46 10.89
C THR A 374 5.71 17.39 10.21
N GLY A 375 5.21 16.45 11.02
CA GLY A 375 4.49 15.26 10.59
C GLY A 375 3.37 15.54 9.57
N PHE A 376 3.08 14.53 8.74
CA PHE A 376 2.08 14.57 7.68
C PHE A 376 0.73 15.14 8.18
N GLN A 377 0.44 16.39 7.83
CA GLN A 377 -0.87 16.98 8.09
C GLN A 377 -1.85 16.44 7.05
N LYS A 378 -2.89 15.72 7.50
CA LYS A 378 -3.93 15.18 6.64
C LYS A 378 -4.86 16.33 6.22
N TYR A 379 -4.78 16.70 4.95
CA TYR A 379 -5.64 17.74 4.40
C TYR A 379 -6.89 17.13 3.77
N THR A 380 -8.03 17.79 3.99
CA THR A 380 -9.29 17.31 3.41
C THR A 380 -9.23 17.44 1.90
N PHE A 381 -9.43 16.34 1.20
CA PHE A 381 -9.55 16.37 -0.25
C PHE A 381 -10.94 16.86 -0.62
N MET A 382 -11.03 17.96 -1.38
CA MET A 382 -12.31 18.46 -1.85
C MET A 382 -12.95 17.43 -2.81
N GLY A 383 -14.22 17.08 -2.59
CA GLY A 383 -14.87 15.94 -3.25
C GLY A 383 -14.79 14.62 -2.47
N SER A 384 -14.29 14.66 -1.23
CA SER A 384 -14.31 13.53 -0.29
C SER A 384 -15.72 13.01 0.03
N GLU A 385 -16.78 13.78 -0.22
CA GLU A 385 -18.17 13.32 -0.05
C GLU A 385 -18.54 12.16 -0.99
N ARG A 386 -18.02 12.15 -2.23
CA ARG A 386 -18.11 10.98 -3.13
C ARG A 386 -17.30 9.79 -2.63
N ILE A 387 -16.18 10.07 -1.96
CA ILE A 387 -15.25 9.07 -1.40
C ILE A 387 -15.85 8.45 -0.12
N GLN A 388 -16.55 9.25 0.69
CA GLN A 388 -17.29 8.82 1.88
C GLN A 388 -18.51 7.96 1.51
N SER A 389 -19.29 8.34 0.48
CA SER A 389 -20.40 7.52 -0.02
C SER A 389 -19.94 6.19 -0.63
N LEU A 390 -18.70 6.11 -1.11
CA LEU A 390 -18.07 4.88 -1.59
C LEU A 390 -17.56 3.99 -0.45
N ASN A 391 -17.13 4.56 0.69
CA ASN A 391 -16.89 3.82 1.93
C ASN A 391 -18.20 3.17 2.43
N ASP A 392 -19.35 3.85 2.26
CA ASP A 392 -20.66 3.25 2.50
C ASP A 392 -21.07 2.20 1.44
N SER A 393 -20.50 2.27 0.23
CA SER A 393 -20.67 1.24 -0.80
C SER A 393 -19.81 -0.01 -0.53
N PHE A 394 -18.64 0.12 0.09
CA PHE A 394 -17.87 -1.02 0.64
C PHE A 394 -18.68 -1.74 1.73
N ARG A 395 -19.43 -1.00 2.55
CA ARG A 395 -20.43 -1.55 3.48
C ARG A 395 -21.61 -2.24 2.77
N MET A 396 -22.06 -1.71 1.62
CA MET A 396 -23.17 -2.31 0.84
C MET A 396 -22.77 -3.56 0.04
N LEU A 397 -21.51 -3.68 -0.42
CA LEU A 397 -21.01 -4.87 -1.11
C LEU A 397 -21.00 -6.11 -0.20
N GLN A 398 -20.82 -5.91 1.11
CA GLN A 398 -20.98 -6.96 2.13
C GLN A 398 -22.44 -7.41 2.28
N ALA A 399 -23.43 -6.59 1.90
CA ALA A 399 -24.85 -6.90 1.97
C ALA A 399 -25.42 -7.56 0.68
N SER A 400 -24.78 -7.35 -0.48
CA SER A 400 -25.23 -7.92 -1.76
C SER A 400 -24.89 -9.39 -1.97
N TYR A 401 -24.02 -9.98 -1.14
CA TYR A 401 -23.60 -11.39 -1.23
C TYR A 401 -24.70 -12.41 -0.91
N HIS A 402 -25.93 -11.96 -0.63
CA HIS A 402 -27.04 -12.82 -0.21
C HIS A 402 -28.31 -12.69 -1.04
N LYS A 403 -28.26 -12.07 -2.23
CA LYS A 403 -29.42 -12.08 -3.14
C LYS A 403 -29.39 -13.18 -4.20
N ASP A 404 -28.25 -13.81 -4.46
CA ASP A 404 -28.10 -14.81 -5.53
C ASP A 404 -27.47 -16.14 -5.05
N SER A 405 -27.79 -16.61 -3.83
CA SER A 405 -27.41 -17.95 -3.35
C SER A 405 -28.60 -18.71 -2.79
#